data_AF-A0A8H7KMT3-F1
#
_entry.id   AF-A0A8H7KMT3-F1
#
_cell.length_a   1.000
_cell.length_b   1.000
_cell.length_c   1.000
_cell.angle_alpha   90.00
_cell.angle_beta   90.00
_cell.angle_gamma   90.00
#
_symmetry.space_group_name_H-M   'P 1'
#
loop_
_entity.id
_entity.type
_entity.pdbx_description
1 polymer ?
#
loop_
_entity_poly.entity_id
_entity_poly.type
_entity_poly.pdbx_seq_one_letter_code
_entity_poly.pdbx_strand_id
1 'polypeptide(L)'
;MLASALITLAAFASSSLALVLGVDSSTLVSEATYAKAKGEGFTKAIIRGFEEACGEGGQVDPNFLGSYKNARAAGITNIDTYWFPCTGSTNSCKSFATQIADIAAVFKANSMDIGTIWIDFEKDSVCNN
;
A
#
# COMPACT_ATOMS: atom_id res chain seq x y z
N MET A 1 25.26 10.74 -38.60
CA MET A 1 24.93 9.42 -38.02
C MET A 1 25.41 9.28 -36.57
N LEU A 2 26.66 9.61 -36.23
CA LEU A 2 27.15 9.54 -34.84
C LEU A 2 26.38 10.44 -33.85
N ALA A 3 26.11 11.70 -34.23
CA ALA A 3 25.38 12.65 -33.38
C ALA A 3 23.93 12.21 -33.08
N SER A 4 23.24 11.64 -34.09
CA SER A 4 21.90 11.08 -33.91
C SER A 4 21.91 9.88 -32.97
N ALA A 5 22.91 9.01 -33.05
CA ALA A 5 23.06 7.85 -32.15
C ALA A 5 23.29 8.26 -30.69
N LEU A 6 24.11 9.28 -30.42
CA LEU A 6 24.32 9.81 -29.07
C LEU A 6 23.07 10.47 -28.49
N ILE A 7 22.29 11.21 -29.29
CA ILE A 7 21.04 11.85 -28.84
C ILE A 7 20.00 10.78 -28.48
N THR A 8 19.84 9.73 -29.28
CA THR A 8 18.96 8.61 -28.93
C THR A 8 19.42 7.92 -27.64
N LEU A 9 20.72 7.65 -27.47
CA LEU A 9 21.23 6.95 -26.28
C LEU A 9 21.01 7.76 -24.99
N ALA A 10 21.17 9.09 -25.04
CA ALA A 10 20.87 9.96 -23.90
C ALA A 10 19.37 9.98 -23.56
N ALA A 11 18.48 10.01 -24.56
CA ALA A 11 17.03 9.95 -24.35
C ALA A 11 16.56 8.59 -23.76
N PHE A 12 17.20 7.49 -24.14
CA PHE A 12 16.94 6.16 -23.57
C PHE A 12 17.53 5.97 -22.16
N ALA A 13 18.65 6.63 -21.83
CA ALA A 13 19.20 6.60 -20.48
C ALA A 13 18.31 7.34 -19.47
N SER A 14 17.72 8.48 -19.86
CA SER A 14 16.82 9.28 -19.00
C SER A 14 15.49 8.58 -18.68
N SER A 15 15.03 7.65 -19.53
CA SER A 15 13.79 6.89 -19.32
C SER A 15 13.97 5.70 -18.35
N SER A 16 15.21 5.36 -17.97
CA SER A 16 15.52 4.22 -17.08
C SER A 16 15.47 4.55 -15.58
N LEU A 17 15.25 5.82 -15.20
CA LEU A 17 15.17 6.28 -13.82
C LEU A 17 13.75 6.73 -13.42
N ALA A 18 12.70 6.15 -14.01
CA ALA A 18 11.33 6.49 -13.67
C ALA A 18 11.04 6.20 -12.19
N LEU A 19 11.28 7.20 -11.34
CA LEU A 19 11.08 7.16 -9.91
C LEU A 19 9.57 7.13 -9.66
N VAL A 20 9.06 6.01 -9.14
CA VAL A 20 7.67 5.92 -8.70
C VAL A 20 7.60 6.52 -7.31
N LEU A 21 7.07 7.74 -7.21
CA LEU A 21 6.75 8.35 -5.94
C LEU A 21 5.42 7.77 -5.43
N GLY A 22 5.44 7.24 -4.21
CA GLY A 22 4.27 6.68 -3.54
C GLY A 22 3.99 7.38 -2.22
N VAL A 23 2.73 7.32 -1.79
CA VAL A 23 2.28 7.74 -0.45
C VAL A 23 1.68 6.55 0.26
N ASP A 24 1.99 6.37 1.54
CA ASP A 24 1.32 5.40 2.41
C ASP A 24 0.30 6.06 3.34
N SER A 25 -0.66 5.28 3.85
CA SER A 25 -1.67 5.79 4.78
C SER A 25 -2.23 4.70 5.69
N SER A 26 -2.41 5.04 6.97
CA SER A 26 -3.08 4.22 8.01
C SER A 26 -4.51 4.66 8.34
N THR A 27 -5.02 5.70 7.69
CA THR A 27 -6.36 6.26 7.93
C THR A 27 -7.14 6.41 6.63
N LEU A 28 -8.43 6.74 6.71
CA LEU A 28 -9.24 7.01 5.54
C LEU A 28 -8.71 8.24 4.79
N VAL A 29 -8.29 8.03 3.54
CA VAL A 29 -7.85 9.10 2.65
C VAL A 29 -8.96 9.39 1.64
N SER A 30 -9.33 10.67 1.52
CA SER A 30 -10.36 11.11 0.58
C SER A 30 -9.89 11.04 -0.88
N GLU A 31 -10.84 10.94 -1.82
CA GLU A 31 -10.53 11.03 -3.26
C GLU A 31 -9.79 12.34 -3.60
N ALA A 32 -10.24 13.47 -3.04
CA ALA A 32 -9.61 14.77 -3.27
C ALA A 32 -8.15 14.81 -2.81
N THR A 33 -7.83 14.17 -1.69
CA THR A 33 -6.45 14.06 -1.19
C THR A 33 -5.59 13.22 -2.13
N TYR A 34 -6.09 12.08 -2.62
CA TYR A 34 -5.38 11.27 -3.61
C TYR A 34 -5.21 12.00 -4.95
N ALA A 35 -6.23 12.72 -5.41
CA ALA A 35 -6.16 13.52 -6.62
C ALA A 35 -5.10 14.62 -6.51
N LYS A 36 -5.01 15.27 -5.35
CA LYS A 36 -3.95 16.25 -5.06
C LYS A 36 -2.57 15.60 -5.06
N ALA A 37 -2.37 14.49 -4.33
CA ALA A 37 -1.10 13.77 -4.30
C ALA A 37 -0.64 13.35 -5.72
N LYS A 38 -1.57 12.86 -6.54
CA LYS A 38 -1.31 12.54 -7.94
C LYS A 38 -0.89 13.76 -8.75
N GLY A 39 -1.53 14.91 -8.55
CA GLY A 39 -1.14 16.18 -9.16
C GLY A 39 0.26 16.66 -8.75
N GLU A 40 0.74 16.25 -7.57
CA GLU A 40 2.09 16.51 -7.06
C GLU A 40 3.12 15.45 -7.49
N GLY A 41 2.72 14.46 -8.29
CA GLY A 41 3.61 13.44 -8.86
C GLY A 41 3.62 12.09 -8.14
N PHE A 42 2.85 11.93 -7.06
CA PHE A 42 2.69 10.64 -6.37
C PHE A 42 1.73 9.75 -7.15
N THR A 43 2.28 8.77 -7.86
CA THR A 43 1.53 7.89 -8.77
C THR A 43 1.24 6.51 -8.18
N LYS A 44 1.61 6.29 -6.92
CA LYS A 44 1.39 5.05 -6.17
C LYS A 44 0.78 5.33 -4.80
N ALA A 45 -0.14 4.47 -4.37
CA ALA A 45 -0.69 4.48 -3.02
C ALA A 45 -0.36 3.16 -2.30
N ILE A 46 0.01 3.22 -1.02
CA ILE A 46 0.31 2.05 -0.19
C ILE A 46 -0.61 2.11 1.05
N ILE A 47 -1.72 1.39 1.00
CA ILE A 47 -2.81 1.56 1.96
C ILE A 47 -2.70 0.49 3.04
N ARG A 48 -2.80 0.82 4.33
CA ARG A 48 -2.83 -0.21 5.38
C ARG A 48 -3.99 -1.16 5.13
N GLY A 49 -3.68 -2.42 4.91
CA GLY A 49 -4.67 -3.48 4.65
C GLY A 49 -5.09 -4.17 5.93
N PHE A 50 -4.23 -4.15 6.94
CA PHE A 50 -4.42 -4.85 8.20
C PHE A 50 -3.64 -4.15 9.29
N GLU A 51 -4.24 -4.08 10.46
CA GLU A 51 -3.67 -3.45 11.65
C GLU A 51 -3.65 -4.43 12.83
N GLU A 52 -2.79 -4.13 13.80
CA GLU A 52 -2.47 -5.04 14.90
C GLU A 52 -3.67 -5.36 15.79
N ALA A 53 -4.59 -4.40 15.96
CA ALA A 53 -5.86 -4.51 16.74
C ALA A 53 -5.79 -5.56 17.86
N CYS A 54 -4.93 -5.32 18.85
CA CYS A 54 -4.38 -6.37 19.70
C CYS A 54 -5.39 -7.07 20.61
N GLY A 55 -6.45 -6.36 21.01
CA GLY A 55 -7.57 -6.97 21.73
C GLY A 55 -8.39 -7.96 20.90
N GLU A 56 -8.25 -7.92 19.56
CA GLU A 56 -9.01 -8.72 18.60
C GLU A 56 -8.14 -9.72 17.83
N GLY A 57 -6.83 -9.70 18.11
CA GLY A 57 -5.84 -10.55 17.47
C GLY A 57 -5.48 -10.13 16.05
N GLY A 58 -5.65 -8.85 15.73
CA GLY A 58 -5.45 -8.26 14.41
C GLY A 58 -6.71 -8.24 13.56
N GLN A 59 -6.87 -7.18 12.76
CA GLN A 59 -8.01 -7.02 11.86
C GLN A 59 -7.62 -6.38 10.53
N VAL A 60 -8.45 -6.60 9.51
CA VAL A 60 -8.43 -5.77 8.30
C VAL A 60 -8.69 -4.34 8.71
N ASP A 61 -7.85 -3.40 8.26
CA ASP A 61 -8.05 -1.98 8.58
C ASP A 61 -9.41 -1.52 8.04
N PRO A 62 -10.30 -0.95 8.87
CA PRO A 62 -11.63 -0.53 8.46
C PRO A 62 -11.63 0.55 7.36
N ASN A 63 -10.53 1.26 7.19
CA ASN A 63 -10.36 2.29 6.17
C ASN A 63 -9.86 1.73 4.83
N PHE A 64 -9.36 0.49 4.80
CA PHE A 64 -8.67 -0.07 3.64
C PHE A 64 -9.49 0.00 2.35
N LEU A 65 -10.72 -0.54 2.39
CA LEU A 65 -11.59 -0.57 1.21
C LEU A 65 -12.01 0.83 0.76
N GLY A 66 -12.28 1.73 1.71
CA GLY A 66 -12.67 3.12 1.41
C GLY A 66 -11.53 3.86 0.72
N SER A 67 -10.33 3.80 1.31
CA SER A 67 -9.11 4.40 0.75
C SER A 67 -8.77 3.81 -0.62
N TYR A 68 -8.91 2.49 -0.82
CA TYR A 68 -8.69 1.88 -2.14
C TYR A 68 -9.64 2.43 -3.20
N LYS A 69 -10.95 2.49 -2.91
CA LYS A 69 -11.95 3.03 -3.83
C LYS A 69 -11.66 4.49 -4.17
N ASN A 70 -11.29 5.29 -3.17
CA ASN A 70 -10.94 6.69 -3.35
C ASN A 70 -9.67 6.88 -4.19
N ALA A 71 -8.64 6.06 -3.98
CA ALA A 71 -7.43 6.08 -4.80
C ALA A 71 -7.73 5.74 -6.26
N ARG A 72 -8.54 4.71 -6.51
CA ARG A 72 -8.99 4.34 -7.87
C ARG A 72 -9.81 5.45 -8.51
N ALA A 73 -10.72 6.09 -7.76
CA ALA A 73 -11.53 7.21 -8.24
C ALA A 73 -10.68 8.43 -8.62
N ALA A 74 -9.64 8.73 -7.84
CA ALA A 74 -8.62 9.73 -8.16
C ALA A 74 -7.69 9.33 -9.34
N GLY A 75 -7.85 8.11 -9.87
CA GLY A 75 -7.10 7.58 -10.98
C GLY A 75 -5.68 7.10 -10.62
N ILE A 76 -5.41 6.80 -9.36
CA ILE A 76 -4.21 6.04 -8.96
C ILE A 76 -4.54 4.56 -9.13
N THR A 77 -3.88 3.90 -10.08
CA THR A 77 -4.09 2.46 -10.36
C THR A 77 -2.98 1.57 -9.80
N ASN A 78 -1.79 2.11 -9.59
CA ASN A 78 -0.68 1.43 -8.92
C ASN A 78 -0.92 1.50 -7.40
N ILE A 79 -1.56 0.48 -6.85
CA ILE A 79 -1.91 0.41 -5.43
C ILE A 79 -1.28 -0.83 -4.82
N ASP A 80 -0.53 -0.60 -3.75
CA ASP A 80 -0.03 -1.62 -2.85
C ASP A 80 -0.80 -1.55 -1.53
N THR A 81 -0.58 -2.55 -0.69
CA THR A 81 -1.01 -2.52 0.70
C THR A 81 0.15 -2.84 1.64
N TYR A 82 0.04 -2.47 2.91
CA TYR A 82 0.91 -3.02 3.93
C TYR A 82 0.11 -3.78 5.00
N TRP A 83 0.73 -4.85 5.51
CA TRP A 83 0.25 -5.67 6.61
C TRP A 83 1.06 -5.28 7.85
N PHE A 84 0.38 -4.66 8.82
CA PHE A 84 0.95 -4.38 10.13
C PHE A 84 0.50 -5.49 11.11
N PRO A 85 1.35 -6.50 11.35
CA PRO A 85 0.92 -7.74 11.97
C PRO A 85 0.66 -7.58 13.46
N CYS A 86 -0.36 -8.26 13.99
CA CYS A 86 -0.41 -8.55 15.43
C CYS A 86 0.63 -9.64 15.74
N THR A 87 1.63 -9.35 16.58
CA THR A 87 2.68 -10.33 16.92
C THR A 87 2.87 -10.58 18.41
N GLY A 88 2.29 -9.75 19.28
CA GLY A 88 2.61 -9.73 20.70
C GLY A 88 2.27 -11.02 21.45
N SER A 89 3.23 -11.50 22.25
CA SER A 89 3.12 -12.71 23.08
C SER A 89 2.07 -12.61 24.19
N THR A 90 1.70 -11.39 24.57
CA THR A 90 0.69 -11.09 25.58
C THR A 90 -0.71 -10.91 25.00
N ASN A 91 -0.84 -10.93 23.67
CA ASN A 91 -2.10 -10.72 22.94
C ASN A 91 -2.53 -12.01 22.25
N SER A 92 -3.84 -12.24 22.12
CA SER A 92 -4.38 -13.42 21.41
C SER A 92 -4.36 -13.20 19.89
N CYS A 93 -3.18 -12.97 19.32
CA CYS A 93 -3.00 -12.73 17.89
C CYS A 93 -3.42 -13.96 17.06
N LYS A 94 -4.18 -13.70 15.99
CA LYS A 94 -4.42 -14.72 14.96
C LYS A 94 -3.09 -15.16 14.36
N SER A 95 -3.04 -16.39 13.84
CA SER A 95 -1.86 -16.84 13.08
C SER A 95 -1.60 -15.90 11.90
N PHE A 96 -0.34 -15.70 11.49
CA PHE A 96 -0.02 -14.87 10.33
C PHE A 96 -0.73 -15.33 9.06
N ALA A 97 -0.92 -16.64 8.88
CA ALA A 97 -1.69 -17.19 7.78
C ALA A 97 -3.15 -16.71 7.80
N THR A 98 -3.77 -16.64 8.98
CA THR A 98 -5.12 -16.10 9.15
C THR A 98 -5.16 -14.59 8.90
N GLN A 99 -4.19 -13.82 9.42
CA GLN A 99 -4.13 -12.38 9.20
C GLN A 99 -4.03 -12.05 7.70
N ILE A 100 -3.15 -12.74 6.96
CA ILE A 100 -3.04 -12.59 5.50
C ILE A 100 -4.30 -13.07 4.76
N ALA A 101 -4.93 -14.16 5.22
CA ALA A 101 -6.16 -14.68 4.63
C ALA A 101 -7.33 -13.68 4.78
N ASP A 102 -7.42 -12.99 5.91
CA ASP A 102 -8.42 -11.94 6.16
C ASP A 102 -8.29 -10.80 5.13
N ILE A 103 -7.06 -10.34 4.85
CA ILE A 103 -6.78 -9.34 3.81
C ILE A 103 -7.15 -9.87 2.42
N ALA A 104 -6.73 -11.09 2.09
CA ALA A 104 -6.97 -11.70 0.79
C ALA A 104 -8.47 -11.90 0.51
N ALA A 105 -9.27 -12.16 1.54
CA ALA A 105 -10.72 -12.23 1.43
C ALA A 105 -11.33 -10.89 0.97
N VAL A 106 -10.82 -9.76 1.45
CA VAL A 106 -11.26 -8.42 1.03
C VAL A 106 -10.88 -8.16 -0.42
N PHE A 107 -9.67 -8.55 -0.84
CA PHE A 107 -9.23 -8.42 -2.23
C PHE A 107 -10.19 -9.17 -3.16
N LYS A 108 -10.47 -10.44 -2.83
CA LYS A 108 -11.36 -11.30 -3.61
C LYS A 108 -12.77 -10.76 -3.65
N ALA A 109 -13.33 -10.34 -2.52
CA ALA A 109 -14.70 -9.85 -2.41
C ALA A 109 -14.92 -8.55 -3.20
N ASN A 110 -13.87 -7.74 -3.37
CA ASN A 110 -13.96 -6.42 -4.03
C ASN A 110 -13.23 -6.35 -5.38
N SER A 111 -12.77 -7.50 -5.91
CA SER A 111 -11.99 -7.57 -7.16
C SER A 111 -10.84 -6.56 -7.19
N MET A 112 -10.11 -6.46 -6.07
CA MET A 112 -9.03 -5.49 -5.92
C MET A 112 -7.82 -5.93 -6.73
N ASP A 113 -7.19 -4.94 -7.39
CA ASP A 113 -5.93 -5.07 -8.09
C ASP A 113 -4.84 -4.46 -7.20
N ILE A 114 -4.15 -5.33 -6.47
CA ILE A 114 -3.10 -4.96 -5.51
C ILE A 114 -1.79 -5.53 -6.02
N GLY A 115 -0.76 -4.68 -6.09
CA GLY A 115 0.57 -5.08 -6.53
C GLY A 115 1.34 -5.84 -5.46
N THR A 116 1.85 -5.10 -4.47
CA THR A 116 2.69 -5.63 -3.38
C THR A 116 1.93 -5.59 -2.06
N ILE A 117 2.12 -6.62 -1.24
CA ILE A 117 1.84 -6.58 0.20
C ILE A 117 3.17 -6.34 0.90
N TRP A 118 3.34 -5.16 1.48
CA TRP A 118 4.49 -4.82 2.31
C TRP A 118 4.30 -5.38 3.71
N ILE A 119 5.37 -5.88 4.31
CA ILE A 119 5.35 -6.30 5.72
C ILE A 119 5.88 -5.14 6.53
N ASP A 120 5.03 -4.60 7.39
CA ASP A 120 5.37 -3.50 8.26
C ASP A 120 5.79 -4.04 9.63
N PHE A 121 7.10 -4.25 9.81
CA PHE A 121 7.65 -4.76 11.07
C PHE A 121 8.20 -3.61 11.91
N GLU A 122 7.33 -3.08 12.76
CA GLU A 122 7.67 -2.04 13.72
C GLU A 122 7.41 -2.51 15.15
N LYS A 123 8.23 -2.04 16.09
CA LYS A 123 8.06 -2.35 17.50
C LYS A 123 6.96 -1.47 18.10
N ASP A 124 5.94 -2.11 18.64
CA ASP A 124 4.94 -1.50 19.52
C ASP A 124 5.01 -2.19 20.88
N SER A 125 5.27 -1.41 21.93
CA SER A 125 5.27 -1.88 23.32
C SER A 125 3.96 -2.55 23.79
N VAL A 126 2.84 -2.29 23.10
CA VAL A 126 1.52 -2.86 23.40
C VAL A 126 1.24 -4.09 22.54
N CYS A 127 1.61 -4.02 21.26
CA CYS A 127 1.09 -4.91 20.23
C CYS A 127 2.12 -5.81 19.56
N ASN A 128 3.37 -5.36 19.47
CA ASN A 128 4.50 -6.04 18.83
C ASN A 128 5.69 -6.07 19.79
N ASN A 129 5.62 -6.98 20.77
CA ASN A 129 6.59 -7.12 21.86
C ASN A 129 7.45 -8.38 21.78
#